data_AF-A0A382YKZ4-F1
#
_entry.id   AF-A0A382YKZ4-F1
#
_cell.length_a   1.000
_cell.length_b   1.000
_cell.length_c   1.000
_cell.angle_alpha   90.00
_cell.angle_beta   90.00
_cell.angle_gamma   90.00
#
_symmetry.space_group_name_H-M   'P 1'
#
loop_
_entity.id
_entity.type
_entity.pdbx_description
1 polymer ?
#
loop_
_entity_poly.entity_id
_entity_poly.type
_entity_poly.pdbx_seq_one_letter_code
_entity_poly.pdbx_strand_id
1 'polypeptide(L)'
;MKEGDTVLLPGICCFSVAYAVKYAGLKLDFCDVSINDACLSTDALEASIKHNPSIKVVIGVHLYGNVLDMDSIMKICKKHRIVFIEDVCQAYGSYYKNRPCGSFGDYSILSFGHTKILDSGHGGAVLTDNTQDVEMIRNKFGKLINYDKQE
;
A
#
# COMPACT_ATOMS: atom_id res chain seq x y z
N MET A 1 -15.63 0.07 2.11
CA MET A 1 -15.43 -1.18 1.34
C MET A 1 -16.45 -2.19 1.79
N LYS A 2 -16.86 -3.09 0.89
CA LYS A 2 -17.82 -4.17 1.15
C LYS A 2 -17.22 -5.52 0.79
N GLU A 3 -17.84 -6.58 1.29
CA GLU A 3 -17.47 -7.94 0.93
C GLU A 3 -17.48 -8.12 -0.60
N GLY A 4 -16.42 -8.73 -1.12
CA GLY A 4 -16.21 -8.90 -2.55
C GLY A 4 -15.50 -7.76 -3.27
N ASP A 5 -15.19 -6.64 -2.59
CA ASP A 5 -14.26 -5.64 -3.12
C ASP A 5 -12.85 -6.26 -3.23
N THR A 6 -12.13 -5.87 -4.28
CA THR A 6 -10.82 -6.41 -4.64
C THR A 6 -9.71 -5.40 -4.39
N VAL A 7 -8.61 -5.88 -3.82
CA VAL A 7 -7.35 -5.16 -3.66
C VAL A 7 -6.35 -5.67 -4.70
N LEU A 8 -5.83 -4.75 -5.51
CA LEU A 8 -4.84 -5.03 -6.54
C LEU A 8 -3.41 -4.77 -6.02
N LEU A 9 -2.51 -5.74 -6.18
CA LEU A 9 -1.10 -5.63 -5.81
C LEU A 9 -0.21 -5.85 -7.04
N PRO A 10 1.04 -5.33 -7.07
CA PRO A 10 2.02 -5.81 -8.02
C PRO A 10 2.32 -7.30 -7.78
N GLY A 11 2.54 -8.04 -8.86
CA GLY A 11 2.91 -9.46 -8.81
C GLY A 11 4.23 -9.73 -8.07
N ILE A 12 5.07 -8.70 -7.92
CA ILE A 12 6.29 -8.74 -7.14
C ILE A 12 6.14 -7.82 -5.92
N CYS A 13 5.90 -8.40 -4.75
CA CYS A 13 5.87 -7.70 -3.46
C CYS A 13 6.12 -8.66 -2.28
N CYS A 14 6.19 -8.12 -1.06
CA CYS A 14 6.27 -8.94 0.14
C CYS A 14 4.96 -9.71 0.33
N PHE A 15 5.04 -11.03 0.52
CA PHE A 15 3.88 -11.91 0.71
C PHE A 15 2.98 -11.49 1.90
N SER A 16 3.54 -10.82 2.91
CA SER A 16 2.79 -10.31 4.07
C SER A 16 1.69 -9.31 3.68
N VAL A 17 1.89 -8.55 2.60
CA VAL A 17 0.89 -7.59 2.09
C VAL A 17 -0.33 -8.33 1.55
N ALA A 18 -0.12 -9.41 0.80
CA ALA A 18 -1.21 -10.26 0.30
C ALA A 18 -1.98 -10.94 1.45
N TYR A 19 -1.29 -11.38 2.50
CA TYR A 19 -1.95 -11.92 3.69
C TYR A 19 -2.78 -10.85 4.42
N ALA A 20 -2.28 -9.63 4.57
CA ALA A 20 -3.02 -8.54 5.21
C ALA A 20 -4.37 -8.29 4.50
N VAL A 21 -4.39 -8.34 3.16
CA VAL A 21 -5.63 -8.25 2.38
C VAL A 21 -6.59 -9.40 2.68
N LYS A 22 -6.08 -10.63 2.77
CA LYS A 22 -6.91 -11.80 3.12
C LYS A 22 -7.45 -11.73 4.54
N TYR A 23 -6.65 -11.31 5.51
CA TYR A 23 -7.09 -11.10 6.89
C TYR A 23 -8.15 -9.99 7.00
N ALA A 24 -8.12 -9.01 6.11
CA ALA A 24 -9.17 -8.00 6.01
C ALA A 24 -10.48 -8.52 5.38
N GLY A 25 -10.54 -9.78 4.94
CA GLY A 25 -11.71 -10.38 4.30
C GLY A 25 -11.95 -9.93 2.86
N LEU A 26 -10.93 -9.36 2.20
CA LEU A 26 -11.04 -8.81 0.84
C LEU A 26 -10.53 -9.78 -0.22
N LYS A 27 -10.98 -9.58 -1.46
CA LYS A 27 -10.44 -10.31 -2.62
C LYS A 27 -9.08 -9.73 -3.00
N LEU A 28 -8.22 -10.60 -3.50
CA LEU A 28 -6.86 -10.27 -3.93
C LEU A 28 -6.79 -10.47 -5.43
N ASP A 29 -6.20 -9.50 -6.13
CA ASP A 29 -5.86 -9.59 -7.54
C ASP A 29 -4.46 -9.04 -7.76
N PHE A 30 -3.83 -9.41 -8.87
CA PHE A 30 -2.45 -9.04 -9.17
C PHE A 30 -2.35 -8.27 -10.49
N CYS A 31 -1.38 -7.38 -10.52
CA CYS A 31 -1.02 -6.57 -11.68
C CYS A 31 0.45 -6.79 -11.99
N ASP A 32 0.79 -6.74 -13.27
CA ASP A 32 2.18 -6.90 -13.69
C ASP A 32 3.04 -5.69 -13.29
N VAL A 33 4.35 -5.89 -13.32
CA VAL A 33 5.37 -4.90 -12.99
C VAL A 33 6.13 -4.45 -14.24
N SER A 34 6.76 -3.29 -14.16
CA SER A 34 7.68 -2.80 -15.18
C SER A 34 8.99 -3.60 -15.13
N ILE A 35 9.48 -4.01 -16.29
CA ILE A 35 10.75 -4.74 -16.41
C ILE A 35 11.96 -3.89 -15.99
N ASN A 36 11.84 -2.56 -16.02
CA ASN A 36 12.96 -1.66 -15.80
C ASN A 36 13.27 -1.45 -14.31
N ASP A 37 12.24 -1.49 -13.46
CA ASP A 37 12.32 -1.09 -12.05
C ASP A 37 11.60 -2.05 -11.11
N ALA A 38 10.91 -3.07 -11.65
CA ALA A 38 10.08 -4.03 -10.94
C ALA A 38 8.95 -3.40 -10.11
N CYS A 39 8.65 -2.12 -10.33
CA CYS A 39 7.52 -1.42 -9.74
C CYS A 39 6.24 -1.69 -10.53
N LEU A 40 5.08 -1.39 -9.94
CA LEU A 40 3.77 -1.56 -10.57
C LEU A 40 3.72 -0.85 -11.94
N SER A 41 3.40 -1.59 -13.01
CA SER A 41 3.25 -1.02 -14.35
C SER A 41 1.96 -0.21 -14.47
N THR A 42 2.04 1.03 -14.93
CA THR A 42 0.88 1.92 -15.12
C THR A 42 -0.08 1.40 -16.20
N ASP A 43 0.46 0.80 -17.25
CA ASP A 43 -0.34 0.23 -18.35
C ASP A 43 -1.09 -1.01 -17.88
N ALA A 44 -0.40 -1.89 -17.14
CA ALA A 44 -1.02 -3.05 -16.54
C ALA A 44 -2.08 -2.65 -15.50
N LEU A 45 -1.81 -1.59 -14.72
CA LEU A 45 -2.75 -1.06 -13.74
C LEU A 45 -4.07 -0.60 -14.39
N GLU A 46 -4.00 0.26 -15.42
CA GLU A 46 -5.20 0.74 -16.12
C GLU A 46 -5.95 -0.43 -16.77
N ALA A 47 -5.23 -1.42 -17.35
CA ALA A 47 -5.82 -2.61 -17.93
C ALA A 47 -6.55 -3.45 -16.87
N SER A 48 -5.93 -3.76 -15.73
CA SER A 48 -6.54 -4.53 -14.65
C SER A 48 -7.80 -3.86 -14.11
N ILE A 49 -7.77 -2.54 -13.90
CA ILE A 49 -8.95 -1.78 -13.45
C ILE A 49 -10.08 -1.85 -14.49
N LYS A 50 -9.76 -1.73 -15.77
CA LYS A 50 -10.73 -1.83 -16.86
C LYS A 50 -11.37 -3.22 -16.94
N HIS A 51 -10.57 -4.27 -16.75
CA HIS A 51 -11.04 -5.66 -16.79
C HIS A 51 -11.82 -6.06 -15.54
N ASN A 52 -11.48 -5.50 -14.39
CA ASN A 52 -12.07 -5.87 -13.11
C ASN A 52 -12.60 -4.64 -12.34
N PRO A 53 -13.89 -4.25 -12.54
CA PRO A 53 -14.48 -3.09 -11.88
C PRO A 53 -14.72 -3.28 -10.37
N SER A 54 -14.46 -4.48 -9.83
CA SER A 54 -14.50 -4.75 -8.38
C SER A 54 -13.23 -4.27 -7.66
N ILE A 55 -12.18 -3.89 -8.40
CA ILE A 55 -10.99 -3.28 -7.81
C ILE A 55 -11.39 -1.94 -7.19
N LYS A 56 -11.19 -1.82 -5.87
CA LYS A 56 -11.45 -0.60 -5.08
C LYS A 56 -10.22 -0.08 -4.37
N VAL A 57 -9.17 -0.89 -4.31
CA VAL A 57 -7.91 -0.53 -3.67
C VAL A 57 -6.76 -0.99 -4.55
N VAL A 58 -5.74 -0.15 -4.67
CA VAL A 58 -4.45 -0.51 -5.27
C VAL A 58 -3.38 -0.28 -4.22
N ILE A 59 -2.55 -1.28 -4.00
CA ILE A 59 -1.34 -1.14 -3.18
C ILE A 59 -0.15 -1.04 -4.14
N GLY A 60 0.45 0.14 -4.23
CA GLY A 60 1.67 0.35 -5.03
C GLY A 60 2.89 0.21 -4.15
N VAL A 61 3.89 -0.56 -4.59
CA VAL A 61 5.13 -0.78 -3.83
C VAL A 61 6.31 -0.08 -4.49
N HIS A 62 7.02 0.74 -3.73
CA HIS A 62 8.33 1.29 -4.10
C HIS A 62 9.41 0.21 -3.96
N LEU A 63 9.47 -0.70 -4.92
CA LEU A 63 10.23 -1.94 -4.80
C LEU A 63 11.74 -1.69 -4.93
N TYR A 64 12.55 -2.28 -4.05
CA TYR A 64 14.02 -2.17 -4.02
C TYR A 64 14.56 -0.73 -3.99
N GLY A 65 13.76 0.22 -3.50
CA GLY A 65 14.10 1.64 -3.49
C GLY A 65 13.76 2.39 -4.78
N ASN A 66 13.27 1.70 -5.82
CA ASN A 66 12.75 2.34 -7.02
C ASN A 66 11.43 3.03 -6.71
N VAL A 67 11.28 4.25 -7.24
CA VAL A 67 10.12 5.09 -7.00
C VAL A 67 9.09 4.87 -8.11
N LEU A 68 7.85 4.62 -7.73
CA LEU A 68 6.71 4.49 -8.64
C LEU A 68 6.50 5.78 -9.44
N ASP A 69 5.92 5.67 -10.64
CA ASP A 69 5.43 6.84 -11.37
C ASP A 69 4.15 7.40 -10.71
N MET A 70 4.36 8.21 -9.67
CA MET A 70 3.29 8.70 -8.81
C MET A 70 2.27 9.56 -9.55
N ASP A 71 2.69 10.38 -10.52
CA ASP A 71 1.74 11.21 -11.27
C ASP A 71 0.74 10.36 -12.05
N SER A 72 1.24 9.35 -12.76
CA SER A 72 0.40 8.44 -13.55
C SER A 72 -0.51 7.62 -12.65
N ILE A 73 0.05 6.98 -11.61
CA ILE A 73 -0.73 6.13 -10.70
C ILE A 73 -1.82 6.92 -9.98
N MET A 74 -1.49 8.09 -9.42
CA MET A 74 -2.47 8.92 -8.72
C MET A 74 -3.56 9.43 -9.67
N LYS A 75 -3.22 9.77 -10.91
CA LYS A 75 -4.19 10.16 -11.94
C LYS A 75 -5.16 9.01 -12.25
N ILE A 76 -4.66 7.79 -12.41
CA ILE A 76 -5.48 6.59 -12.66
C ILE A 76 -6.40 6.33 -11.46
N CYS A 77 -5.85 6.28 -10.24
CA CYS A 77 -6.62 5.99 -9.03
C CYS A 77 -7.72 7.05 -8.81
N LYS A 78 -7.41 8.34 -8.98
CA LYS A 78 -8.39 9.43 -8.86
C LYS A 78 -9.49 9.34 -9.92
N LYS A 79 -9.14 9.05 -11.18
CA LYS A 79 -10.10 8.88 -12.29
C LYS A 79 -11.12 7.79 -11.99
N HIS A 80 -10.67 6.67 -11.41
CA HIS A 80 -11.50 5.50 -11.14
C HIS A 80 -12.06 5.45 -9.70
N ARG A 81 -11.77 6.46 -8.87
CA ARG A 81 -12.14 6.54 -7.44
C ARG A 81 -11.68 5.30 -6.66
N ILE A 82 -10.44 4.91 -6.90
CA ILE A 82 -9.76 3.81 -6.23
C ILE A 82 -8.92 4.38 -5.10
N VAL A 83 -8.97 3.73 -3.94
CA VAL A 83 -8.08 4.04 -2.81
C VAL A 83 -6.67 3.57 -3.15
N PHE A 84 -5.69 4.45 -3.02
CA PHE A 84 -4.29 4.12 -3.23
C PHE A 84 -3.56 4.01 -1.90
N ILE A 85 -2.96 2.84 -1.65
CA ILE A 85 -2.06 2.61 -0.53
C ILE A 85 -0.63 2.58 -1.07
N GLU A 86 0.19 3.51 -0.59
CA GLU A 86 1.59 3.65 -0.98
C GLU A 86 2.49 2.85 0.00
N ASP A 87 3.07 1.75 -0.48
CA ASP A 87 4.04 0.98 0.28
C ASP A 87 5.45 1.51 0.04
N VAL A 88 5.96 2.24 1.03
CA VAL A 88 7.28 2.88 1.04
C VAL A 88 8.26 2.13 1.95
N CYS A 89 7.96 0.88 2.33
CA CYS A 89 8.80 0.10 3.25
C CYS A 89 10.25 -0.09 2.76
N GLN A 90 10.48 -0.09 1.45
CA GLN A 90 11.82 -0.27 0.85
C GLN A 90 12.40 1.02 0.25
N ALA A 91 11.70 2.15 0.38
CA ALA A 91 12.11 3.42 -0.23
C ALA A 91 11.92 4.61 0.71
N TYR A 92 11.92 4.39 2.03
CA TYR A 92 11.86 5.47 3.00
C TYR A 92 13.01 6.47 2.78
N GLY A 93 12.68 7.78 2.82
CA GLY A 93 13.62 8.85 2.52
C GLY A 93 13.79 9.19 1.03
N SER A 94 13.16 8.42 0.13
CA SER A 94 13.12 8.76 -1.30
C SER A 94 12.12 9.87 -1.61
N TYR A 95 12.26 10.45 -2.80
CA TYR A 95 11.42 11.53 -3.31
C TYR A 95 10.93 11.20 -4.71
N TYR A 96 9.68 11.53 -5.00
CA TYR A 96 9.21 11.70 -6.36
C TYR A 96 9.09 13.20 -6.64
N LYS A 97 9.96 13.71 -7.52
CA LYS A 97 10.15 15.15 -7.73
C LYS A 97 10.52 15.83 -6.40
N ASN A 98 9.76 16.82 -5.97
CA ASN A 98 10.04 17.61 -4.75
C ASN A 98 9.20 17.17 -3.54
N ARG A 99 8.53 16.02 -3.61
CA ARG A 99 7.65 15.53 -2.55
C ARG A 99 8.15 14.16 -2.05
N PRO A 100 8.23 13.94 -0.73
CA PRO A 100 8.73 12.68 -0.18
C PRO A 100 7.77 11.53 -0.50
N CYS A 101 8.32 10.36 -0.82
CA CYS A 101 7.53 9.13 -0.93
C CYS A 101 6.95 8.75 0.44
N GLY A 102 5.78 8.12 0.43
CA GLY A 102 4.93 7.88 1.60
C GLY A 102 4.01 9.05 1.93
N SER A 103 3.88 10.02 1.03
CA SER A 103 2.97 11.16 1.21
C SER A 103 1.92 11.30 0.11
N PHE A 104 1.90 10.44 -0.91
CA PHE A 104 1.02 10.58 -2.07
C PHE A 104 -0.28 9.81 -1.92
N GLY A 105 -0.23 8.61 -1.32
CA GLY A 105 -1.41 7.77 -1.17
C GLY A 105 -2.43 8.28 -0.16
N ASP A 106 -3.66 7.76 -0.26
CA ASP A 106 -4.69 7.98 0.77
C ASP A 106 -4.20 7.45 2.12
N TYR A 107 -3.44 6.35 2.06
CA TYR A 107 -2.64 5.82 3.14
C TYR A 107 -1.25 5.47 2.61
N SER A 108 -0.24 5.52 3.48
CA SER A 108 1.08 4.96 3.21
C SER A 108 1.52 4.04 4.33
N ILE A 109 2.32 3.02 4.01
CA ILE A 109 2.81 2.06 4.99
C ILE A 109 4.34 2.06 5.06
N LEU A 110 4.84 1.94 6.29
CA LEU A 110 6.25 1.81 6.63
C LEU A 110 6.48 0.53 7.43
N SER A 111 7.68 -0.01 7.31
CA SER A 111 8.15 -1.15 8.09
C SER A 111 9.48 -0.78 8.74
N PHE A 112 9.60 -1.15 10.01
CA PHE A 112 10.80 -0.99 10.81
C PHE A 112 11.41 -2.33 11.21
N GLY A 113 11.09 -3.37 10.45
CA GLY A 113 11.66 -4.69 10.62
C GLY A 113 13.15 -4.72 10.28
N HIS A 114 13.81 -5.79 10.70
CA HIS A 114 15.19 -6.06 10.31
C HIS A 114 15.40 -5.90 8.80
N THR A 115 16.51 -5.28 8.41
CA THR A 115 16.93 -4.99 7.01
C THR A 115 16.23 -3.80 6.32
N LYS A 116 15.32 -3.10 7.00
CA LYS A 116 14.69 -1.88 6.46
C LYS A 116 15.62 -0.67 6.56
N ILE A 117 15.38 0.35 5.72
CA ILE A 117 16.17 1.60 5.75
C ILE A 117 16.08 2.28 7.12
N LEU A 118 14.88 2.29 7.70
CA LEU A 118 14.64 2.72 9.08
C LEU A 118 14.37 1.48 9.93
N ASP A 119 15.42 0.93 10.54
CA ASP A 119 15.37 -0.32 11.31
C ASP A 119 15.22 -0.04 12.82
N SER A 120 14.20 -0.62 13.46
CA SER A 120 14.02 -0.62 14.92
C SER A 120 13.85 -2.05 15.47
N GLY A 121 14.37 -3.04 14.74
CA GLY A 121 14.18 -4.47 14.96
C GLY A 121 12.81 -4.96 14.47
N HIS A 122 11.73 -4.39 15.02
CA HIS A 122 10.35 -4.69 14.65
C HIS A 122 9.50 -3.42 14.69
N GLY A 123 8.43 -3.42 13.89
CA GLY A 123 7.41 -2.37 13.89
C GLY A 123 7.04 -1.91 12.49
N GLY A 124 6.19 -0.89 12.47
CA GLY A 124 5.76 -0.22 11.26
C GLY A 124 4.89 0.99 11.60
N ALA A 125 4.51 1.72 10.56
CA ALA A 125 3.61 2.86 10.70
C ALA A 125 2.63 2.91 9.53
N VAL A 126 1.46 3.47 9.79
CA VAL A 126 0.52 3.90 8.76
C VAL A 126 0.48 5.42 8.77
N LEU A 127 0.65 6.03 7.61
CA LEU A 127 0.59 7.47 7.39
C LEU A 127 -0.70 7.79 6.65
N THR A 128 -1.40 8.84 7.06
CA THR A 128 -2.54 9.41 6.34
C THR A 128 -2.82 10.81 6.85
N ASP A 129 -3.33 11.67 5.98
CA ASP A 129 -3.77 13.02 6.34
C ASP A 129 -5.21 13.00 6.92
N ASN A 130 -5.92 11.88 6.85
CA ASN A 130 -7.27 11.76 7.39
C ASN A 130 -7.24 11.55 8.92
N THR A 131 -7.48 12.61 9.67
CA THR A 131 -7.45 12.58 11.15
C THR A 131 -8.47 11.62 11.76
N GLN A 132 -9.64 11.44 11.13
CA GLN A 132 -10.65 10.49 11.60
C GLN A 132 -10.15 9.04 11.47
N ASP A 133 -9.46 8.74 10.36
CA ASP A 133 -8.88 7.42 10.17
C ASP A 133 -7.71 7.17 11.13
N VAL A 134 -6.90 8.19 11.44
CA VAL A 134 -5.84 8.09 12.46
C VAL A 134 -6.42 7.66 13.80
N GLU A 135 -7.49 8.29 14.26
CA GLU A 135 -8.16 7.94 15.52
C GLU A 135 -8.76 6.52 15.46
N MET A 136 -9.44 6.18 14.38
CA MET A 136 -10.00 4.84 14.17
C MET A 136 -8.90 3.76 14.22
N ILE A 137 -7.81 3.96 13.49
CA ILE A 137 -6.68 3.03 13.41
C ILE A 137 -6.06 2.86 14.80
N ARG A 138 -5.76 3.96 15.51
CA ARG A 138 -5.23 3.91 16.88
C ARG A 138 -6.14 3.15 17.83
N ASN A 139 -7.45 3.38 17.76
CA ASN A 139 -8.42 2.69 18.61
C ASN A 139 -8.51 1.19 18.31
N LYS A 140 -8.47 0.79 17.03
CA LYS A 140 -8.45 -0.62 16.65
C LYS A 140 -7.13 -1.29 17.04
N PHE A 141 -6.00 -0.65 16.76
CA PHE A 141 -4.68 -1.20 17.04
C PHE A 141 -4.37 -1.27 18.53
N GLY A 142 -4.78 -0.27 19.31
CA GLY A 142 -4.65 -0.28 20.77
C GLY A 142 -5.44 -1.42 21.43
N LYS A 143 -6.58 -1.83 20.85
CA LYS A 143 -7.31 -3.03 21.29
C LYS A 143 -6.54 -4.32 20.99
N LEU A 144 -5.85 -4.39 19.85
CA LEU A 144 -5.02 -5.54 19.47
C LEU A 144 -3.79 -5.68 20.39
N ILE A 145 -3.10 -4.58 20.71
CA ILE A 145 -1.94 -4.61 21.64
C ILE A 145 -2.35 -5.05 23.05
N ASN A 146 -3.57 -4.71 23.48
CA ASN A 146 -4.08 -5.14 24.78
C ASN A 146 -4.61 -6.58 24.78
N TYR A 147 -4.81 -7.19 23.61
CA TYR A 147 -5.22 -8.60 23.47
C TYR A 147 -4.05 -9.54 23.82
N ASP A 148 -2.84 -9.24 23.34
CA ASP A 148 -1.62 -10.02 23.62
C ASP A 148 -1.12 -9.91 25.07
N LYS A 149 -1.74 -9.06 25.90
CA LYS A 149 -1.45 -8.93 27.34
C LYS A 149 -2.41 -9.72 28.23
N GLN A 150 -3.36 -10.46 27.64
CA GLN A 150 -4.34 -11.27 28.38
C GLN A 150 -4.00 -12.77 28.43
N GLU A 151 -2.78 -13.16 28.04
CA GLU A 151 -2.22 -14.51 28.29
C GLU A 151 -1.13 -14.49 29.37
#